data_AF-A0A7H8ME43-F1
#
_entry.id   AF-A0A7H8ME43-F1
#
_cell.length_a   1.000
_cell.length_b   1.000
_cell.length_c   1.000
_cell.angle_alpha   90.00
_cell.angle_beta   90.00
_cell.angle_gamma   90.00
#
_symmetry.space_group_name_H-M   'P 1'
#
loop_
_entity.id
_entity.type
_entity.pdbx_description
1 polymer ?
#
loop_
_entity_poly.entity_id
_entity_poly.type
_entity_poly.pdbx_seq_one_letter_code
_entity_poly.pdbx_strand_id
1 'polypeptide(L)'
;MRDERERIGAALLELEAHQGYQLLEGAALTGETRRVQADVQSRAASLWTLFDLYGRAVGAAEDLRARHGRPGQAQLAELTRLLTGPSVELPVREVPLERRTLLAVPSGERLTLRAAVDRMTALYEEIARSVAALDAVWSTLLSRLAEVEAERRGAAELLESLGGTDPEFDRLRAELESAAAVVRGDPLALARDGRADTARLDAIRTGLAGVRRGLAEAERLRDGFADRIRGIAAALERLRAAEAEARAVRAEVLVKIASPALPDLPEAAAVLADRLAAVGAPPRGGWHRLAERVADLERAAAAALERARETTGVVRGLLDRREELRGRLEAYRVKAARLGHAEDAELARIYEQARELLWTSPCDLRKATVSLSGYQQAIMSRAKGAQR
;
A
#
# COMPACT_ATOMS: atom_id res chain seq x y z
N MET A 1 -51.44 36.11 7.28
CA MET A 1 -51.87 35.12 8.28
C MET A 1 -52.00 33.73 7.65
N ARG A 2 -52.85 33.52 6.64
CA ARG A 2 -52.91 32.21 5.93
C ARG A 2 -51.57 31.81 5.29
N ASP A 3 -51.00 32.70 4.47
CA ASP A 3 -49.67 32.48 3.86
C ASP A 3 -48.53 32.40 4.89
N GLU A 4 -48.72 32.94 6.09
CA GLU A 4 -47.76 32.82 7.18
C GLU A 4 -47.84 31.44 7.84
N ARG A 5 -49.07 30.95 8.10
CA ARG A 5 -49.31 29.59 8.59
C ARG A 5 -48.75 28.53 7.62
N GLU A 6 -48.97 28.70 6.33
CA GLU A 6 -48.47 27.78 5.30
C GLU A 6 -46.93 27.77 5.25
N ARG A 7 -46.29 28.94 5.33
CA ARG A 7 -44.81 29.05 5.40
C ARG A 7 -44.23 28.42 6.66
N ILE A 8 -44.85 28.65 7.82
CA ILE A 8 -44.42 28.04 9.08
C ILE A 8 -44.56 26.52 9.00
N GLY A 9 -45.69 26.01 8.50
CA GLY A 9 -45.89 24.57 8.31
C GLY A 9 -44.86 23.93 7.37
N ALA A 10 -44.54 24.59 6.26
CA ALA A 10 -43.49 24.12 5.35
C ALA A 10 -42.11 24.06 6.03
N ALA A 11 -41.72 25.09 6.79
CA ALA A 11 -40.45 25.11 7.50
C ALA A 11 -40.34 24.01 8.57
N LEU A 12 -41.43 23.67 9.26
CA LEU A 12 -41.45 22.56 10.22
C LEU A 12 -41.21 21.21 9.54
N LEU A 13 -41.83 20.98 8.38
CA LEU A 13 -41.62 19.76 7.59
C LEU A 13 -40.19 19.67 7.03
N GLU A 14 -39.62 20.80 6.61
CA GLU A 14 -38.21 20.86 6.18
C GLU A 14 -37.24 20.50 7.32
N LEU A 15 -37.54 20.93 8.55
CA LEU A 15 -36.75 20.58 9.73
C LEU A 15 -36.78 19.08 10.02
N GLU A 16 -37.95 18.45 9.96
CA GLU A 16 -38.10 17.00 10.16
C GLU A 16 -37.44 16.19 9.03
N ALA A 17 -37.44 16.73 7.80
CA ALA A 17 -36.76 16.13 6.66
C ALA A 17 -35.23 16.26 6.72
N HIS A 18 -34.69 17.12 7.60
CA HIS A 18 -33.25 17.30 7.73
C HIS A 18 -32.57 16.01 8.21
N GLN A 19 -31.44 15.66 7.61
CA GLN A 19 -30.72 14.41 7.89
C GLN A 19 -30.41 14.22 9.38
N GLY A 20 -29.87 15.25 10.04
CA GLY A 20 -29.61 15.22 11.49
C GLY A 20 -30.86 14.94 12.35
N TYR A 21 -32.06 15.33 11.92
CA TYR A 21 -33.31 15.05 12.64
C TYR A 21 -33.71 13.58 12.46
N GLN A 22 -33.65 13.06 11.23
CA GLN A 22 -33.93 11.64 10.96
C GLN A 22 -32.94 10.70 11.68
N LEU A 23 -31.67 11.10 11.77
CA LEU A 23 -30.65 10.38 12.52
C LEU A 23 -30.99 10.28 14.01
N LEU A 24 -31.57 11.34 14.58
CA LEU A 24 -32.04 11.33 15.96
C LEU A 24 -33.25 10.40 16.17
N GLU A 25 -34.11 10.19 15.18
CA GLU A 25 -35.26 9.27 15.32
C GLU A 25 -34.89 7.80 15.14
N GLY A 26 -33.97 7.48 14.22
CA GLY A 26 -33.68 6.11 13.81
C GLY A 26 -32.63 5.35 14.63
N ALA A 27 -31.84 6.03 15.46
CA ALA A 27 -30.69 5.43 16.14
C ALA A 27 -30.95 5.07 17.60
N ALA A 28 -30.39 3.94 18.06
CA ALA A 28 -30.30 3.59 19.48
C ALA A 28 -29.20 4.44 20.14
N LEU A 29 -29.54 5.69 20.47
CA LEU A 29 -28.60 6.68 20.98
C LEU A 29 -28.29 6.50 22.47
N THR A 30 -27.07 6.83 22.85
CA THR A 30 -26.57 6.79 24.23
C THR A 30 -25.89 8.11 24.62
N GLY A 31 -25.64 8.29 25.92
CA GLY A 31 -24.86 9.40 26.47
C GLY A 31 -25.33 10.79 26.06
N GLU A 32 -24.41 11.62 25.57
CA GLU A 32 -24.68 13.03 25.27
C GLU A 32 -25.61 13.19 24.07
N THR A 33 -25.45 12.33 23.06
CA THR A 33 -26.31 12.35 21.87
C THR A 33 -27.76 12.03 22.22
N ARG A 34 -28.00 11.12 23.18
CA ARG A 34 -29.34 10.85 23.71
C ARG A 34 -29.92 12.05 24.48
N ARG A 35 -29.09 12.80 25.19
CA ARG A 35 -29.53 14.02 25.89
C ARG A 35 -30.02 15.07 24.90
N VAL A 36 -29.25 15.30 23.83
CA VAL A 36 -29.64 16.20 22.73
C VAL A 36 -30.90 15.72 22.02
N GLN A 37 -31.03 14.40 21.77
CA GLN A 37 -32.24 13.80 21.21
C GLN A 37 -33.49 14.15 22.03
N ALA A 38 -33.46 13.92 23.34
CA ALA A 38 -34.59 14.17 24.22
C ALA A 38 -34.96 15.67 24.30
N ASP A 39 -33.94 16.54 24.29
CA ASP A 39 -34.11 17.99 24.30
C ASP A 39 -34.74 18.50 22.98
N VAL A 40 -34.26 18.00 21.84
CA VAL A 40 -34.83 18.27 20.51
C VAL A 40 -36.28 17.78 20.43
N GLN A 41 -36.57 16.55 20.86
CA GLN A 41 -37.94 15.99 20.85
C GLN A 41 -38.91 16.81 21.73
N SER A 42 -38.47 17.22 22.92
CA SER A 42 -39.26 18.06 23.84
C SER A 42 -39.57 19.43 23.24
N ARG A 43 -38.57 20.08 22.62
CA ARG A 43 -38.77 21.36 21.93
C ARG A 43 -39.66 21.21 20.70
N ALA A 44 -39.48 20.15 19.91
CA ALA A 44 -40.29 19.86 18.73
C ALA A 44 -41.77 19.64 19.12
N ALA A 45 -42.04 18.87 20.18
CA ALA A 45 -43.39 18.69 20.70
C ALA A 45 -44.03 20.03 21.16
N SER A 46 -43.24 20.89 21.81
CA SER A 46 -43.67 22.24 22.22
C SER A 46 -43.96 23.14 21.02
N LEU A 47 -43.13 23.08 19.98
CA LEU A 47 -43.26 23.81 18.73
C LEU A 47 -44.53 23.40 17.97
N TRP A 48 -44.77 22.09 17.82
CA TRP A 48 -45.99 21.58 17.20
C TRP A 48 -47.26 21.94 17.99
N THR A 49 -47.20 21.90 19.33
CA THR A 49 -48.31 22.35 20.17
C THR A 49 -48.63 23.82 19.96
N LEU A 50 -47.61 24.68 19.91
CA LEU A 50 -47.78 26.11 19.62
C LEU A 50 -48.32 26.36 18.21
N PHE A 51 -47.85 25.60 17.22
CA PHE A 51 -48.32 25.69 15.84
C PHE A 51 -49.80 25.30 15.70
N ASP A 52 -50.24 24.23 16.37
CA ASP A 52 -51.65 23.82 16.40
C ASP A 52 -52.53 24.90 17.06
N LEU A 53 -52.12 25.44 18.21
CA LEU A 53 -52.85 26.51 18.89
C LEU A 53 -52.92 27.80 18.05
N TYR A 54 -51.81 28.17 17.40
CA TYR A 54 -51.78 29.28 16.44
C TYR A 54 -52.73 29.02 15.27
N GLY A 55 -52.70 27.81 14.69
CA GLY A 55 -53.56 27.40 13.59
C GLY A 55 -55.05 27.46 13.95
N ARG A 56 -55.42 27.05 15.17
CA ARG A 56 -56.79 27.16 15.71
C ARG A 56 -57.24 28.61 15.86
N ALA A 57 -56.38 29.49 16.38
CA ALA A 57 -56.70 30.91 16.51
C ALA A 57 -56.89 31.62 15.15
N VAL A 58 -56.02 31.31 14.17
CA VAL A 58 -56.16 31.81 12.79
C VAL A 58 -57.43 31.26 12.13
N GLY A 59 -57.71 29.96 12.27
CA GLY A 59 -58.92 29.33 11.74
C GLY A 59 -60.20 29.93 12.32
N ALA A 60 -60.23 30.24 13.62
CA ALA A 60 -61.37 30.90 14.26
C ALA A 60 -61.63 32.31 13.66
N ALA A 61 -60.57 33.06 13.34
CA ALA A 61 -60.70 34.36 12.67
C ALA A 61 -61.18 34.22 11.21
N GLU A 62 -60.69 33.23 10.48
CA GLU A 62 -61.13 32.92 9.11
C GLU A 62 -62.61 32.53 9.08
N ASP A 63 -63.02 31.64 9.98
CA ASP A 63 -64.41 31.21 10.13
C ASP A 63 -65.35 32.37 10.45
N LEU A 64 -64.94 33.27 11.35
CA LEU A 64 -65.73 34.44 11.72
C LEU A 64 -65.90 35.39 10.53
N ARG A 65 -64.85 35.53 9.70
CA ARG A 65 -64.90 36.33 8.48
C ARG A 65 -65.75 35.68 7.38
N ALA A 66 -65.65 34.35 7.21
CA ALA A 66 -66.39 33.59 6.20
C ALA A 66 -67.90 33.58 6.48
N ARG A 67 -68.30 33.46 7.75
CA ARG A 67 -69.70 33.50 8.20
C ARG A 67 -70.35 34.88 8.02
N HIS A 68 -69.56 35.95 7.94
CA HIS A 68 -70.05 37.33 7.87
C HIS A 68 -69.44 38.11 6.72
N GLY A 69 -70.12 38.11 5.56
CA GLY A 69 -69.72 38.85 4.36
C GLY A 69 -69.54 40.36 4.60
N ARG A 70 -70.39 40.97 5.44
CA ARG A 70 -70.23 42.34 5.99
C ARG A 70 -70.28 42.29 7.53
N PRO A 71 -69.13 42.30 8.22
CA PRO A 71 -69.09 42.26 9.68
C PRO A 71 -69.60 43.58 10.29
N GLY A 72 -70.44 43.48 11.31
CA GLY A 72 -70.87 44.62 12.13
C GLY A 72 -69.80 45.01 13.16
N GLN A 73 -70.08 46.04 13.96
CA GLN A 73 -69.13 46.58 14.94
C GLN A 73 -68.67 45.54 15.99
N ALA A 74 -69.58 44.66 16.43
CA ALA A 74 -69.25 43.58 17.35
C ALA A 74 -68.34 42.52 16.72
N GLN A 75 -68.60 42.13 15.46
CA GLN A 75 -67.74 41.18 14.74
C GLN A 75 -66.36 41.78 14.43
N LEU A 76 -66.28 43.08 14.12
CA LEU A 76 -65.00 43.78 13.91
C LEU A 76 -64.19 43.86 15.21
N ALA A 77 -64.84 44.11 16.35
CA ALA A 77 -64.18 44.09 17.66
C ALA A 77 -63.63 42.69 17.99
N GLU A 78 -64.40 41.64 17.73
CA GLU A 78 -63.97 40.26 17.96
C GLU A 78 -62.84 39.84 17.00
N LEU A 79 -62.91 40.20 15.71
CA LEU A 79 -61.80 40.01 14.77
C LEU A 79 -60.52 40.73 15.23
N THR A 80 -60.66 41.96 15.73
CA THR A 80 -59.52 42.72 16.26
C THR A 80 -58.95 42.04 17.51
N ARG A 81 -59.80 41.50 18.38
CA ARG A 81 -59.36 40.74 19.55
C ARG A 81 -58.63 39.45 19.14
N LEU A 82 -59.15 38.70 18.18
CA LEU A 82 -58.54 37.46 17.69
C LEU A 82 -57.17 37.70 17.04
N LEU A 83 -57.04 38.76 16.24
CA LEU A 83 -55.84 39.03 15.46
C LEU A 83 -54.75 39.80 16.21
N THR A 84 -55.14 40.73 17.08
CA THR A 84 -54.21 41.63 17.79
C THR A 84 -54.15 41.38 19.29
N GLY A 85 -55.15 40.73 19.87
CA GLY A 85 -55.22 40.39 21.28
C GLY A 85 -54.61 39.02 21.61
N PRO A 86 -54.56 38.69 22.91
CA PRO A 86 -54.03 37.41 23.40
C PRO A 86 -55.06 36.29 23.16
N SER A 87 -54.91 35.60 22.03
CA SER A 87 -55.89 34.64 21.50
C SER A 87 -55.36 33.20 21.36
N VAL A 88 -54.06 33.01 21.56
CA VAL A 88 -53.42 31.69 21.64
C VAL A 88 -53.34 31.31 23.11
N GLU A 89 -54.20 30.39 23.55
CA GLU A 89 -54.24 29.93 24.94
C GLU A 89 -53.39 28.67 25.11
N LEU A 90 -52.31 28.76 25.87
CA LEU A 90 -51.51 27.60 26.22
C LEU A 90 -52.26 26.74 27.25
N PRO A 91 -52.20 25.40 27.14
CA PRO A 91 -52.79 24.52 28.13
C PRO A 91 -52.19 24.81 29.51
N VAL A 92 -53.06 24.83 30.52
CA VAL A 92 -52.68 25.03 31.92
C VAL A 92 -51.69 23.94 32.31
N ARG A 93 -50.49 24.33 32.76
CA ARG A 93 -49.59 23.39 33.44
C ARG A 93 -50.20 23.03 34.80
N GLU A 94 -50.38 21.75 35.07
CA GLU A 94 -50.85 21.30 36.38
C GLU A 94 -49.94 21.85 37.48
N VAL A 95 -50.50 22.69 38.33
CA VAL A 95 -49.80 23.19 39.52
C VAL A 95 -49.84 22.06 40.56
N PRO A 96 -48.70 21.62 41.11
CA PRO A 96 -48.65 20.64 42.20
C PRO A 96 -49.52 21.09 43.38
N LEU A 97 -50.17 20.15 44.07
CA LEU A 97 -51.13 20.44 45.13
C LEU A 97 -50.55 21.35 46.22
N GLU A 98 -49.25 21.25 46.51
CA GLU A 98 -48.56 22.05 47.53
C GLU A 98 -48.43 23.53 47.16
N ARG A 99 -48.60 23.87 45.86
CA ARG A 99 -48.54 25.24 45.33
C ARG A 99 -49.89 25.78 44.88
N ARG A 100 -50.98 25.01 45.08
CA ARG A 100 -52.35 25.47 44.76
C ARG A 100 -52.87 26.38 45.87
N THR A 101 -53.52 27.47 45.48
CA THR A 101 -54.30 28.31 46.39
C THR A 101 -55.79 28.16 46.07
N LEU A 102 -56.65 28.23 47.10
CA LEU A 102 -58.10 27.97 47.00
C LEU A 102 -58.85 28.89 46.00
N LEU A 103 -58.27 30.03 45.63
CA LEU A 103 -58.89 31.04 44.75
C LEU A 103 -58.13 31.27 43.45
N ALA A 104 -56.97 30.63 43.23
CA ALA A 104 -56.26 30.75 41.97
C ALA A 104 -56.92 29.83 40.93
N VAL A 105 -57.70 30.42 40.02
CA VAL A 105 -58.05 29.75 38.77
C VAL A 105 -56.75 29.63 37.97
N PRO A 106 -56.30 28.42 37.61
CA PRO A 106 -55.15 28.29 36.73
C PRO A 106 -55.52 28.90 35.37
N SER A 107 -55.07 30.13 35.11
CA SER A 107 -55.20 30.73 33.78
C SER A 107 -53.98 30.32 32.97
N GLY A 108 -54.24 29.64 31.85
CA GLY A 108 -53.19 29.35 30.87
C GLY A 108 -52.54 30.65 30.40
N GLU A 109 -51.24 30.59 30.12
CA GLU A 109 -50.53 31.71 29.48
C GLU A 109 -51.23 32.03 28.15
N ARG A 110 -51.64 33.29 27.95
CA ARG A 110 -52.26 33.73 26.70
C ARG A 110 -51.28 34.56 25.89
N LEU A 111 -51.05 34.15 24.65
CA LEU A 111 -50.14 34.80 23.72
C LEU A 111 -50.92 35.51 22.60
N THR A 112 -50.39 36.63 22.12
CA THR A 112 -50.81 37.19 20.83
C THR A 112 -50.28 36.29 19.70
N LEU A 113 -50.88 36.37 18.51
CA LEU A 113 -50.38 35.63 17.34
C LEU A 113 -48.89 35.92 17.07
N ARG A 114 -48.48 37.19 17.21
CA ARG A 114 -47.08 37.60 17.06
C ARG A 114 -46.18 36.98 18.11
N ALA A 115 -46.57 37.01 19.38
CA ALA A 115 -45.78 36.42 20.47
C ALA A 115 -45.67 34.89 20.32
N ALA A 116 -46.70 34.23 19.80
CA ALA A 116 -46.65 32.80 19.47
C ALA A 116 -45.62 32.54 18.35
N VAL A 117 -45.63 33.33 17.27
CA VAL A 117 -44.63 33.23 16.19
C VAL A 117 -43.22 33.51 16.68
N ASP A 118 -43.00 34.53 17.51
CA ASP A 118 -41.68 34.85 18.06
C ASP A 118 -41.15 33.68 18.92
N ARG A 119 -42.03 33.06 19.73
CA ARG A 119 -41.68 31.88 20.54
C ARG A 119 -41.44 30.63 19.71
N MET A 120 -42.24 30.40 18.67
CA MET A 120 -42.01 29.30 17.71
C MET A 120 -40.69 29.49 16.96
N THR A 121 -40.38 30.71 16.52
CA THR A 121 -39.12 31.05 15.84
C THR A 121 -37.92 30.73 16.73
N ALA A 122 -37.95 31.12 18.01
CA ALA A 122 -36.88 30.81 18.95
C ALA A 122 -36.69 29.29 19.14
N LEU A 123 -37.79 28.53 19.32
CA LEU A 123 -37.73 27.07 19.44
C LEU A 123 -37.17 26.41 18.17
N TYR A 124 -37.63 26.87 17.00
CA TYR A 124 -37.15 26.39 15.71
C TYR A 124 -35.65 26.63 15.55
N GLU A 125 -35.16 27.85 15.83
CA GLU A 125 -33.74 28.19 15.72
C GLU A 125 -32.86 27.36 16.67
N GLU A 126 -33.34 27.08 17.88
CA GLU A 126 -32.65 26.21 18.83
C GLU A 126 -32.56 24.77 18.32
N ILE A 127 -33.68 24.20 17.85
CA ILE A 127 -33.69 22.84 17.29
C ILE A 127 -32.79 22.75 16.06
N ALA A 128 -32.95 23.67 15.11
CA ALA A 128 -32.16 23.71 13.88
C ALA A 128 -30.65 23.79 14.19
N ARG A 129 -30.25 24.60 15.18
CA ARG A 129 -28.85 24.71 15.61
C ARG A 129 -28.33 23.40 16.20
N SER A 130 -29.09 22.74 17.07
CA SER A 130 -28.73 21.44 17.66
C SER A 130 -28.62 20.34 16.60
N VAL A 131 -29.59 20.27 15.69
CA VAL A 131 -29.61 19.29 14.59
C VAL A 131 -28.45 19.51 13.63
N ALA A 132 -28.18 20.76 13.24
CA ALA A 132 -27.06 21.08 12.35
C ALA A 132 -25.70 20.79 12.98
N ALA A 133 -25.53 21.08 14.28
CA ALA A 133 -24.29 20.79 15.00
C ALA A 133 -24.03 19.28 15.09
N LEU A 134 -25.07 18.49 15.39
CA LEU A 134 -25.00 17.04 15.40
C LEU A 134 -24.63 16.49 14.02
N ASP A 135 -25.34 16.93 12.97
CA ASP A 135 -25.10 16.48 11.60
C ASP A 135 -23.66 16.74 11.14
N ALA A 136 -23.12 17.94 11.43
CA ALA A 136 -21.74 18.28 11.10
C ALA A 136 -20.71 17.37 11.79
N VAL A 137 -20.89 17.11 13.09
CA VAL A 137 -20.03 16.20 13.85
C VAL A 137 -20.14 14.77 13.30
N TRP A 138 -21.35 14.27 13.13
CA TRP A 138 -21.59 12.89 12.75
C TRP A 138 -21.12 12.60 11.33
N SER A 139 -21.42 13.48 10.37
CA SER A 139 -20.97 13.36 8.98
C SER A 139 -19.43 13.32 8.87
N THR A 140 -18.75 14.13 9.68
CA THR A 140 -17.27 14.12 9.75
C THR A 140 -16.76 12.78 10.30
N LEU A 141 -17.32 12.30 11.41
CA LEU A 141 -16.92 11.03 12.03
C LEU A 141 -17.20 9.83 11.12
N LEU A 142 -18.34 9.80 10.42
CA LEU A 142 -18.69 8.71 9.50
C LEU A 142 -17.78 8.68 8.28
N SER A 143 -17.48 9.85 7.69
CA SER A 143 -16.53 9.96 6.59
C SER A 143 -15.15 9.45 7.02
N ARG A 144 -14.69 9.87 8.21
CA ARG A 144 -13.42 9.42 8.79
C ARG A 144 -13.41 7.91 9.03
N LEU A 145 -14.48 7.37 9.62
CA LEU A 145 -14.61 5.93 9.90
C LEU A 145 -14.53 5.09 8.62
N ALA A 146 -15.16 5.56 7.53
CA ALA A 146 -15.10 4.89 6.23
C ALA A 146 -13.67 4.79 5.68
N GLU A 147 -12.86 5.85 5.84
CA GLU A 147 -11.44 5.81 5.47
C GLU A 147 -10.65 4.78 6.31
N VAL A 148 -10.88 4.73 7.62
CA VAL A 148 -10.19 3.76 8.49
C VAL A 148 -10.57 2.33 8.14
N GLU A 149 -11.85 2.08 7.84
CA GLU A 149 -12.35 0.78 7.41
C GLU A 149 -11.77 0.35 6.05
N ALA A 150 -11.55 1.29 5.13
CA ALA A 150 -10.87 1.02 3.87
C ALA A 150 -9.40 0.59 4.09
N GLU A 151 -8.66 1.28 4.97
CA GLU A 151 -7.29 0.87 5.33
C GLU A 151 -7.26 -0.50 6.02
N ARG A 152 -8.24 -0.80 6.90
CA ARG A 152 -8.38 -2.12 7.53
C ARG A 152 -8.57 -3.22 6.48
N ARG A 153 -9.45 -3.01 5.50
CA ARG A 153 -9.68 -3.98 4.41
C ARG A 153 -8.41 -4.22 3.60
N GLY A 154 -7.69 -3.17 3.21
CA GLY A 154 -6.43 -3.33 2.47
C GLY A 154 -5.34 -4.08 3.27
N ALA A 155 -5.26 -3.89 4.58
CA ALA A 155 -4.37 -4.68 5.43
C ALA A 155 -4.82 -6.15 5.55
N ALA A 156 -6.13 -6.42 5.65
CA ALA A 156 -6.68 -7.77 5.74
C ALA A 156 -6.39 -8.60 4.47
N GLU A 157 -6.56 -8.00 3.28
CA GLU A 157 -6.29 -8.65 2.00
C GLU A 157 -4.82 -9.12 1.88
N LEU A 158 -3.87 -8.28 2.31
CA LEU A 158 -2.45 -8.66 2.33
C LEU A 158 -2.16 -9.76 3.36
N LEU A 159 -2.80 -9.70 4.53
CA LEU A 159 -2.63 -10.71 5.57
C LEU A 159 -3.14 -12.08 5.10
N GLU A 160 -4.28 -12.09 4.39
CA GLU A 160 -4.85 -13.29 3.77
C GLU A 160 -3.92 -13.87 2.68
N SER A 161 -3.40 -13.02 1.78
CA SER A 161 -2.39 -13.40 0.77
C SER A 161 -1.16 -14.07 1.40
N LEU A 162 -0.71 -13.57 2.55
CA LEU A 162 0.45 -14.10 3.27
C LEU A 162 0.16 -15.33 4.13
N GLY A 163 -1.12 -15.67 4.35
CA GLY A 163 -1.53 -16.86 5.11
C GLY A 163 -1.17 -16.83 6.60
N GLY A 164 -1.25 -15.66 7.24
CA GLY A 164 -0.79 -15.41 8.60
C GLY A 164 -1.80 -14.71 9.52
N THR A 165 -1.37 -14.45 10.75
CA THR A 165 -2.06 -13.62 11.74
C THR A 165 -1.10 -12.54 12.20
N ASP A 166 -1.61 -11.32 12.42
CA ASP A 166 -0.82 -10.21 12.93
C ASP A 166 -1.46 -9.67 14.22
N PRO A 167 -0.81 -9.82 15.40
CA PRO A 167 -1.39 -9.39 16.67
C PRO A 167 -1.68 -7.87 16.74
N GLU A 168 -0.90 -7.05 16.03
CA GLU A 168 -1.11 -5.62 15.99
C GLU A 168 -2.34 -5.28 15.15
N PHE A 169 -2.52 -5.95 14.00
CA PHE A 169 -3.74 -5.87 13.20
C PHE A 169 -4.98 -6.25 14.02
N ASP A 170 -4.94 -7.37 14.74
CA ASP A 170 -6.07 -7.82 15.55
C ASP A 170 -6.43 -6.84 16.67
N ARG A 171 -5.41 -6.27 17.32
CA ARG A 171 -5.58 -5.20 18.33
C ARG A 171 -6.25 -3.97 17.71
N LEU A 172 -5.74 -3.49 16.59
CA LEU A 172 -6.26 -2.29 15.90
C LEU A 172 -7.68 -2.52 15.36
N ARG A 173 -8.00 -3.74 14.90
CA ARG A 173 -9.36 -4.12 14.49
C ARG A 173 -10.34 -4.01 15.66
N ALA A 174 -9.97 -4.56 16.83
CA ALA A 174 -10.81 -4.46 18.02
C ALA A 174 -10.97 -3.00 18.50
N GLU A 175 -9.90 -2.20 18.44
CA GLU A 175 -9.97 -0.76 18.73
C GLU A 175 -10.90 -0.01 17.78
N LEU A 176 -10.88 -0.35 16.49
CA LEU A 176 -11.77 0.20 15.47
C LEU A 176 -13.23 -0.18 15.72
N GLU A 177 -13.52 -1.44 16.07
CA GLU A 177 -14.87 -1.89 16.40
C GLU A 177 -15.44 -1.12 17.59
N SER A 178 -14.63 -0.92 18.63
CA SER A 178 -14.98 -0.09 19.80
C SER A 178 -15.24 1.37 19.40
N ALA A 179 -14.36 1.97 18.59
CA ALA A 179 -14.53 3.35 18.13
C ALA A 179 -15.77 3.52 17.25
N ALA A 180 -16.03 2.56 16.34
CA ALA A 180 -17.19 2.55 15.47
C ALA A 180 -18.51 2.44 16.26
N ALA A 181 -18.53 1.67 17.36
CA ALA A 181 -19.68 1.60 18.24
C ALA A 181 -19.98 2.97 18.89
N VAL A 182 -18.96 3.70 19.35
CA VAL A 182 -19.13 5.05 19.90
C VAL A 182 -19.60 6.03 18.83
N VAL A 183 -19.01 6.02 17.64
CA VAL A 183 -19.44 6.90 16.52
C VAL A 183 -20.91 6.68 16.13
N ARG A 184 -21.41 5.44 16.21
CA ARG A 184 -22.82 5.12 15.87
C ARG A 184 -23.79 5.37 17.02
N GLY A 185 -23.35 5.21 18.28
CA GLY A 185 -24.22 5.30 19.46
C GLY A 185 -24.18 6.64 20.19
N ASP A 186 -23.04 7.31 20.24
CA ASP A 186 -22.86 8.61 20.89
C ASP A 186 -21.78 9.46 20.17
N PRO A 187 -22.05 9.94 18.94
CA PRO A 187 -21.11 10.79 18.21
C PRO A 187 -20.76 12.10 18.93
N LEU A 188 -21.67 12.67 19.73
CA LEU A 188 -21.40 13.91 20.48
C LEU A 188 -20.43 13.71 21.65
N ALA A 189 -20.23 12.48 22.15
CA ALA A 189 -19.14 12.20 23.09
C ALA A 189 -17.75 12.43 22.46
N LEU A 190 -17.67 12.43 21.12
CA LEU A 190 -16.48 12.72 20.34
C LEU A 190 -16.53 14.16 19.77
N ALA A 191 -17.30 15.07 20.37
CA ALA A 191 -17.28 16.48 20.01
C ALA A 191 -16.39 17.29 20.94
N ARG A 192 -15.57 18.18 20.39
CA ARG A 192 -14.75 19.17 21.09
C ARG A 192 -14.98 20.54 20.47
N ASP A 193 -15.45 21.50 21.26
CA ASP A 193 -15.76 22.88 20.81
C ASP A 193 -16.67 22.93 19.55
N GLY A 194 -17.65 22.02 19.48
CA GLY A 194 -18.58 21.91 18.35
C GLY A 194 -18.00 21.26 17.08
N ARG A 195 -16.79 20.68 17.15
CA ARG A 195 -16.16 19.94 16.05
C ARG A 195 -15.95 18.48 16.41
N ALA A 196 -15.94 17.61 15.40
CA ALA A 196 -15.62 16.21 15.59
C ALA A 196 -14.15 16.03 15.98
N ASP A 197 -13.90 15.30 17.06
CA ASP A 197 -12.58 14.80 17.47
C ASP A 197 -12.30 13.48 16.77
N THR A 198 -11.44 13.54 15.75
CA THR A 198 -11.04 12.37 14.96
C THR A 198 -9.76 11.72 15.46
N ALA A 199 -9.12 12.22 16.52
CA ALA A 199 -7.76 11.85 16.90
C ALA A 199 -7.60 10.34 17.14
N ARG A 200 -8.60 9.70 17.75
CA ARG A 200 -8.60 8.24 17.96
C ARG A 200 -8.69 7.47 16.64
N LEU A 201 -9.56 7.89 15.70
CA LEU A 201 -9.66 7.28 14.37
C LEU A 201 -8.38 7.51 13.55
N ASP A 202 -7.77 8.69 13.68
CA ASP A 202 -6.50 9.04 13.04
C ASP A 202 -5.34 8.15 13.52
N ALA A 203 -5.27 7.89 14.82
CA ALA A 203 -4.27 7.00 15.40
C ALA A 203 -4.46 5.55 14.90
N ILE A 204 -5.69 5.04 14.89
CA ILE A 204 -6.00 3.70 14.37
C ILE A 204 -5.65 3.61 12.88
N ARG A 205 -6.02 4.60 12.06
CA ARG A 205 -5.66 4.64 10.64
C ARG A 205 -4.14 4.60 10.45
N THR A 206 -3.41 5.37 11.24
CA THR A 206 -1.94 5.42 11.17
C THR A 206 -1.32 4.07 11.53
N GLY A 207 -1.84 3.40 12.58
CA GLY A 207 -1.43 2.05 12.94
C GLY A 207 -1.70 1.03 11.83
N LEU A 208 -2.93 1.03 11.27
CA LEU A 208 -3.31 0.13 10.18
C LEU A 208 -2.47 0.36 8.93
N ALA A 209 -2.16 1.62 8.59
CA ALA A 209 -1.25 1.96 7.49
C ALA A 209 0.19 1.51 7.76
N GLY A 210 0.63 1.48 9.03
CA GLY A 210 1.90 0.89 9.46
C GLY A 210 1.93 -0.61 9.19
N VAL A 211 0.94 -1.34 9.70
CA VAL A 211 0.76 -2.78 9.47
C VAL A 211 0.71 -3.09 7.97
N ARG A 212 -0.13 -2.38 7.21
CA ARG A 212 -0.27 -2.56 5.75
C ARG A 212 1.05 -2.41 5.02
N ARG A 213 1.88 -1.43 5.40
CA ARG A 213 3.22 -1.25 4.81
C ARG A 213 4.14 -2.44 5.11
N GLY A 214 4.14 -2.93 6.35
CA GLY A 214 4.92 -4.10 6.74
C GLY A 214 4.49 -5.37 6.00
N LEU A 215 3.17 -5.60 5.88
CA LEU A 215 2.62 -6.72 5.11
C LEU A 215 2.95 -6.60 3.61
N ALA A 216 2.83 -5.41 3.02
CA ALA A 216 3.18 -5.19 1.61
C ALA A 216 4.68 -5.41 1.35
N GLU A 217 5.54 -5.11 2.32
CA GLU A 217 6.97 -5.43 2.22
C GLU A 217 7.20 -6.94 2.28
N ALA A 218 6.54 -7.66 3.20
CA ALA A 218 6.60 -9.11 3.27
C ALA A 218 6.11 -9.78 1.98
N GLU A 219 5.04 -9.26 1.37
CA GLU A 219 4.53 -9.74 0.08
C GLU A 219 5.54 -9.50 -1.04
N ARG A 220 6.13 -8.30 -1.14
CA ARG A 220 7.21 -8.03 -2.11
C ARG A 220 8.41 -8.96 -1.92
N LEU A 221 8.77 -9.26 -0.68
CA LEU A 221 9.85 -10.22 -0.37
C LEU A 221 9.48 -11.64 -0.82
N ARG A 222 8.24 -12.08 -0.57
CA ARG A 222 7.72 -13.37 -1.05
C ARG A 222 7.71 -13.44 -2.58
N ASP A 223 7.21 -12.42 -3.25
CA ASP A 223 7.06 -12.41 -4.70
C ASP A 223 8.43 -12.36 -5.40
N GLY A 224 9.34 -11.52 -4.88
CA GLY A 224 10.73 -11.48 -5.34
C GLY A 224 11.52 -12.76 -5.03
N PHE A 225 11.08 -13.55 -4.04
CA PHE A 225 11.73 -14.82 -3.70
C PHE A 225 11.66 -15.82 -4.86
N ALA A 226 10.50 -15.95 -5.50
CA ALA A 226 10.32 -16.86 -6.62
C ALA A 226 11.21 -16.47 -7.82
N ASP A 227 11.35 -15.18 -8.08
CA ASP A 227 12.26 -14.66 -9.12
C ASP A 227 13.72 -14.94 -8.79
N ARG A 228 14.13 -14.76 -7.53
CA ARG A 228 15.51 -15.07 -7.10
C ARG A 228 15.83 -16.55 -7.23
N ILE A 229 14.91 -17.43 -6.85
CA ILE A 229 15.08 -18.88 -7.04
C ILE A 229 15.20 -19.24 -8.53
N ARG A 230 14.36 -18.66 -9.40
CA ARG A 230 14.51 -18.82 -10.87
C ARG A 230 15.86 -18.31 -11.36
N GLY A 231 16.33 -17.17 -10.85
CA GLY A 231 17.62 -16.58 -11.19
C GLY A 231 18.81 -17.46 -10.79
N ILE A 232 18.78 -18.05 -9.58
CA ILE A 232 19.80 -19.00 -9.14
C ILE A 232 19.78 -20.26 -10.01
N ALA A 233 18.59 -20.82 -10.29
CA ALA A 233 18.48 -21.99 -11.15
C ALA A 233 19.12 -21.73 -12.54
N ALA A 234 18.83 -20.58 -13.15
CA ALA A 234 19.46 -20.18 -14.42
C ALA A 234 20.98 -19.94 -14.32
N ALA A 235 21.49 -19.46 -13.16
CA ALA A 235 22.93 -19.35 -12.92
C ALA A 235 23.59 -20.74 -12.81
N LEU A 236 22.93 -21.70 -12.16
CA LEU A 236 23.42 -23.07 -12.05
C LEU A 236 23.46 -23.79 -13.40
N GLU A 237 22.49 -23.57 -14.30
CA GLU A 237 22.58 -24.10 -15.66
C GLU A 237 23.78 -23.55 -16.43
N ARG A 238 24.07 -22.25 -16.30
CA ARG A 238 25.27 -21.64 -16.90
C ARG A 238 26.56 -22.22 -16.31
N LEU A 239 26.59 -22.49 -15.01
CA LEU A 239 27.71 -23.14 -14.34
C LEU A 239 27.91 -24.58 -14.86
N ARG A 240 26.84 -25.39 -14.98
CA ARG A 240 26.93 -26.75 -15.55
C ARG A 240 27.49 -26.74 -16.97
N ALA A 241 27.07 -25.79 -17.80
CA ALA A 241 27.58 -25.62 -19.16
C ALA A 241 29.08 -25.27 -19.14
N ALA A 242 29.51 -24.35 -18.28
CA ALA A 242 30.91 -23.97 -18.14
C ALA A 242 31.79 -25.13 -17.63
N GLU A 243 31.34 -25.90 -16.64
CA GLU A 243 32.05 -27.10 -16.17
C GLU A 243 32.14 -28.18 -17.27
N ALA A 244 31.11 -28.32 -18.10
CA ALA A 244 31.13 -29.22 -19.25
C ALA A 244 32.12 -28.79 -20.33
N GLU A 245 32.17 -27.50 -20.64
CA GLU A 245 33.16 -26.91 -21.53
C GLU A 245 34.58 -27.13 -20.99
N ALA A 246 34.80 -26.88 -19.70
CA ALA A 246 36.10 -27.10 -19.04
C ALA A 246 36.57 -28.55 -19.21
N ARG A 247 35.67 -29.53 -18.98
CA ARG A 247 35.95 -30.96 -19.19
C ARG A 247 36.30 -31.27 -20.65
N ALA A 248 35.57 -30.71 -21.62
CA ALA A 248 35.82 -30.92 -23.04
C ALA A 248 37.19 -30.35 -23.48
N VAL A 249 37.51 -29.12 -23.09
CA VAL A 249 38.81 -28.49 -23.40
C VAL A 249 39.95 -29.27 -22.73
N ARG A 250 39.76 -29.71 -21.49
CA ARG A 250 40.76 -30.54 -20.78
C ARG A 250 41.04 -31.85 -21.52
N ALA A 251 39.99 -32.54 -21.98
CA ALA A 251 40.15 -33.75 -22.77
C ALA A 251 40.91 -33.50 -24.07
N GLU A 252 40.62 -32.40 -24.77
CA GLU A 252 41.34 -32.01 -25.98
C GLU A 252 42.83 -31.71 -25.71
N VAL A 253 43.14 -30.99 -24.62
CA VAL A 253 44.53 -30.71 -24.22
C VAL A 253 45.30 -31.99 -23.91
N LEU A 254 44.69 -32.93 -23.19
CA LEU A 254 45.33 -34.22 -22.87
C LEU A 254 45.67 -35.05 -24.13
N VAL A 255 44.90 -34.88 -25.21
CA VAL A 255 45.18 -35.52 -26.51
C VAL A 255 46.29 -34.78 -27.28
N LYS A 256 46.30 -33.43 -27.23
CA LYS A 256 47.13 -32.59 -28.10
C LYS A 256 48.46 -32.17 -27.48
N ILE A 257 48.59 -32.13 -26.16
CA ILE A 257 49.76 -31.60 -25.44
C ILE A 257 50.39 -32.70 -24.60
N ALA A 258 51.71 -32.83 -24.67
CA ALA A 258 52.47 -33.81 -23.91
C ALA A 258 52.68 -33.30 -22.47
N SER A 259 52.38 -34.15 -21.49
CA SER A 259 52.57 -33.88 -20.05
C SER A 259 52.12 -32.48 -19.59
N PRO A 260 50.87 -32.06 -19.86
CA PRO A 260 50.38 -30.74 -19.46
C PRO A 260 50.21 -30.66 -17.94
N ALA A 261 50.59 -29.53 -17.34
CA ALA A 261 50.27 -29.23 -15.94
C ALA A 261 48.89 -28.54 -15.90
N LEU A 262 47.86 -29.28 -15.50
CA LEU A 262 46.47 -28.83 -15.55
C LEU A 262 45.91 -28.61 -14.14
N PRO A 263 45.14 -27.53 -13.91
CA PRO A 263 44.39 -27.36 -12.67
C PRO A 263 43.29 -28.43 -12.52
N ASP A 264 42.86 -28.65 -11.27
CA ASP A 264 41.69 -29.46 -10.98
C ASP A 264 40.42 -28.76 -11.48
N LEU A 265 39.47 -29.55 -12.01
CA LEU A 265 38.18 -29.03 -12.44
C LEU A 265 37.21 -29.07 -11.26
N PRO A 266 36.69 -27.92 -10.78
CA PRO A 266 35.67 -27.92 -9.74
C PRO A 266 34.34 -28.45 -10.28
N GLU A 267 33.69 -29.34 -9.53
CA GLU A 267 32.33 -29.84 -9.80
C GLU A 267 31.35 -29.23 -8.78
N ALA A 268 31.22 -27.91 -8.82
CA ALA A 268 30.42 -27.15 -7.85
C ALA A 268 28.93 -27.17 -8.19
N ALA A 269 28.56 -27.39 -9.45
CA ALA A 269 27.18 -27.27 -9.90
C ALA A 269 26.22 -28.25 -9.22
N ALA A 270 26.64 -29.50 -9.01
CA ALA A 270 25.79 -30.53 -8.39
C ALA A 270 25.51 -30.18 -6.91
N VAL A 271 26.56 -29.85 -6.17
CA VAL A 271 26.47 -29.46 -4.75
C VAL A 271 25.58 -28.23 -4.55
N LEU A 272 25.70 -27.22 -5.41
CA LEU A 272 24.87 -26.02 -5.33
C LEU A 272 23.41 -26.28 -5.75
N ALA A 273 23.18 -27.21 -6.68
CA ALA A 273 21.84 -27.63 -7.07
C ALA A 273 21.12 -28.35 -5.92
N ASP A 274 21.81 -29.24 -5.20
CA ASP A 274 21.25 -29.90 -4.02
C ASP A 274 20.91 -28.89 -2.92
N ARG A 275 21.78 -27.90 -2.71
CA ARG A 275 21.50 -26.81 -1.76
C ARG A 275 20.30 -25.95 -2.18
N LEU A 276 20.12 -25.70 -3.47
CA LEU A 276 18.94 -24.99 -4.00
C LEU A 276 17.66 -25.82 -3.81
N ALA A 277 17.71 -27.12 -4.08
CA ALA A 277 16.58 -28.03 -3.85
C ALA A 277 16.19 -28.10 -2.36
N ALA A 278 17.17 -27.96 -1.45
CA ALA A 278 16.93 -27.84 -0.01
C ALA A 278 16.40 -26.46 0.43
N VAL A 279 16.18 -25.52 -0.48
CA VAL A 279 15.48 -24.26 -0.19
C VAL A 279 13.96 -24.52 -0.21
N GLY A 280 13.44 -25.04 0.92
CA GLY A 280 11.99 -25.19 1.12
C GLY A 280 11.30 -23.87 1.48
N ALA A 281 9.96 -23.89 1.46
CA ALA A 281 9.14 -22.79 1.97
C ALA A 281 9.49 -22.54 3.46
N PRO A 282 9.61 -21.27 3.88
CA PRO A 282 9.97 -20.98 5.27
C PRO A 282 8.84 -21.41 6.21
N PRO A 283 9.14 -21.97 7.39
CA PRO A 283 8.16 -22.02 8.47
C PRO A 283 7.75 -20.58 8.84
N ARG A 284 6.56 -20.43 9.45
CA ARG A 284 6.01 -19.12 9.85
C ARG A 284 7.08 -18.29 10.60
N GLY A 285 7.39 -17.10 10.09
CA GLY A 285 8.39 -16.18 10.67
C GLY A 285 9.85 -16.38 10.24
N GLY A 286 10.16 -17.28 9.29
CA GLY A 286 11.53 -17.63 8.88
C GLY A 286 12.14 -16.82 7.72
N TRP A 287 11.46 -15.78 7.22
CA TRP A 287 11.83 -15.09 5.97
C TRP A 287 13.24 -14.48 5.95
N HIS A 288 13.72 -13.93 7.08
CA HIS A 288 15.05 -13.31 7.14
C HIS A 288 16.18 -14.32 6.94
N ARG A 289 16.17 -15.44 7.68
CA ARG A 289 17.16 -16.53 7.51
C ARG A 289 17.11 -17.17 6.12
N LEU A 290 15.92 -17.24 5.52
CA LEU A 290 15.75 -17.73 4.16
C LEU A 290 16.38 -16.79 3.14
N ALA A 291 16.21 -15.47 3.31
CA ALA A 291 16.82 -14.46 2.45
C ALA A 291 18.36 -14.50 2.49
N GLU A 292 18.96 -14.72 3.67
CA GLU A 292 20.41 -14.91 3.82
C GLU A 292 20.91 -16.13 3.07
N ARG A 293 20.27 -17.30 3.26
CA ARG A 293 20.62 -18.54 2.54
C ARG A 293 20.55 -18.39 1.02
N VAL A 294 19.55 -17.68 0.51
CA VAL A 294 19.42 -17.42 -0.93
C VAL A 294 20.50 -16.47 -1.43
N ALA A 295 20.84 -15.43 -0.68
CA ALA A 295 21.94 -14.53 -1.02
C ALA A 295 23.31 -15.25 -1.03
N ASP A 296 23.53 -16.17 -0.09
CA ASP A 296 24.72 -17.02 -0.08
C ASP A 296 24.79 -17.94 -1.30
N LEU A 297 23.66 -18.54 -1.71
CA LEU A 297 23.61 -19.37 -2.90
C LEU A 297 23.87 -18.58 -4.18
N GLU A 298 23.32 -17.37 -4.30
CA GLU A 298 23.59 -16.46 -5.43
C GLU A 298 25.08 -16.15 -5.53
N ARG A 299 25.71 -15.74 -4.43
CA ARG A 299 27.16 -15.45 -4.38
C ARG A 299 27.99 -16.68 -4.71
N ALA A 300 27.63 -17.84 -4.15
CA ALA A 300 28.34 -19.09 -4.38
C ALA A 300 28.26 -19.54 -5.85
N ALA A 301 27.08 -19.44 -6.47
CA ALA A 301 26.89 -19.77 -7.88
C ALA A 301 27.67 -18.84 -8.81
N ALA A 302 27.63 -17.52 -8.56
CA ALA A 302 28.38 -16.54 -9.34
C ALA A 302 29.89 -16.77 -9.22
N ALA A 303 30.41 -16.96 -8.01
CA ALA A 303 31.83 -17.19 -7.79
C ALA A 303 32.30 -18.53 -8.37
N ALA A 304 31.47 -19.57 -8.34
CA ALA A 304 31.78 -20.84 -8.97
C ALA A 304 31.82 -20.73 -10.51
N LEU A 305 30.91 -19.97 -11.10
CA LEU A 305 30.88 -19.75 -12.56
C LEU A 305 32.12 -19.02 -13.05
N GLU A 306 32.54 -17.96 -12.37
CA GLU A 306 33.76 -17.24 -12.72
C GLU A 306 34.98 -18.14 -12.59
N ARG A 307 35.11 -18.90 -11.50
CA ARG A 307 36.21 -19.88 -11.35
C ARG A 307 36.22 -20.93 -12.47
N ALA A 308 35.06 -21.46 -12.87
CA ALA A 308 34.98 -22.44 -13.95
C ALA A 308 35.46 -21.86 -15.29
N ARG A 309 35.11 -20.59 -15.58
CA ARG A 309 35.55 -19.87 -16.78
C ARG A 309 37.04 -19.57 -16.76
N GLU A 310 37.57 -19.10 -15.64
CA GLU A 310 39.00 -18.86 -15.45
C GLU A 310 39.81 -20.15 -15.67
N THR A 311 39.40 -21.24 -15.03
CA THR A 311 40.02 -22.56 -15.20
C THR A 311 39.97 -23.01 -16.65
N THR A 312 38.83 -22.83 -17.34
CA THR A 312 38.71 -23.14 -18.77
C THR A 312 39.68 -22.32 -19.61
N GLY A 313 39.81 -21.03 -19.33
CA GLY A 313 40.76 -20.14 -20.00
C GLY A 313 42.21 -20.57 -19.81
N VAL A 314 42.61 -20.94 -18.58
CA VAL A 314 43.95 -21.46 -18.28
C VAL A 314 44.25 -22.73 -19.07
N VAL A 315 43.31 -23.67 -19.11
CA VAL A 315 43.46 -24.93 -19.84
C VAL A 315 43.53 -24.68 -21.36
N ARG A 316 42.62 -23.84 -21.90
CA ARG A 316 42.59 -23.47 -23.32
C ARG A 316 43.86 -22.76 -23.77
N GLY A 317 44.46 -21.95 -22.90
CA GLY A 317 45.70 -21.23 -23.17
C GLY A 317 46.87 -22.13 -23.60
N LEU A 318 46.86 -23.42 -23.24
CA LEU A 318 47.87 -24.38 -23.74
C LEU A 318 47.70 -24.71 -25.22
N LEU A 319 46.45 -24.79 -25.71
CA LEU A 319 46.15 -24.97 -27.14
C LEU A 319 46.47 -23.68 -27.91
N ASP A 320 46.07 -22.54 -27.37
CA ASP A 320 46.34 -21.23 -27.98
C ASP A 320 47.85 -21.00 -28.09
N ARG A 321 48.62 -21.37 -27.06
CA ARG A 321 50.08 -21.31 -27.09
C ARG A 321 50.68 -22.20 -28.18
N ARG A 322 50.13 -23.38 -28.41
CA ARG A 322 50.57 -24.25 -29.52
C ARG A 322 50.35 -23.58 -30.87
N GLU A 323 49.18 -23.00 -31.10
CA GLU A 323 48.87 -22.30 -32.36
C GLU A 323 49.70 -21.02 -32.54
N GLU A 324 49.94 -20.27 -31.46
CA GLU A 324 50.86 -19.11 -31.48
C GLU A 324 52.28 -19.54 -31.90
N LEU A 325 52.82 -20.62 -31.32
CA LEU A 325 54.15 -21.12 -31.67
C LEU A 325 54.22 -21.56 -33.13
N ARG A 326 53.17 -22.18 -33.67
CA ARG A 326 53.06 -22.54 -35.09
C ARG A 326 53.10 -21.30 -35.99
N GLY A 327 52.28 -20.30 -35.71
CA GLY A 327 52.27 -19.05 -36.46
C GLY A 327 53.60 -18.31 -36.42
N ARG A 328 54.26 -18.28 -35.24
CA ARG A 328 55.59 -17.69 -35.08
C ARG A 328 56.68 -18.43 -35.85
N LEU A 329 56.65 -19.76 -35.86
CA LEU A 329 57.60 -20.55 -36.64
C LEU A 329 57.50 -20.22 -38.14
N GLU A 330 56.28 -20.17 -38.67
CA GLU A 330 56.03 -19.80 -40.06
C GLU A 330 56.47 -18.37 -40.38
N ALA A 331 56.20 -17.42 -39.48
CA ALA A 331 56.67 -16.04 -39.64
C ALA A 331 58.21 -15.95 -39.68
N TYR A 332 58.91 -16.69 -38.82
CA TYR A 332 60.36 -16.75 -38.84
C TYR A 332 60.92 -17.43 -40.08
N ARG A 333 60.25 -18.46 -40.63
CA ARG A 333 60.59 -19.06 -41.92
C ARG A 333 60.54 -18.04 -43.05
N VAL A 334 59.46 -17.27 -43.15
CA VAL A 334 59.33 -16.20 -44.14
C VAL A 334 60.44 -15.15 -43.97
N LYS A 335 60.77 -14.78 -42.72
CA LYS A 335 61.86 -13.84 -42.44
C LYS A 335 63.23 -14.38 -42.86
N ALA A 336 63.54 -15.64 -42.57
CA ALA A 336 64.80 -16.27 -42.99
C ALA A 336 64.94 -16.28 -44.52
N ALA A 337 63.86 -16.60 -45.25
CA ALA A 337 63.84 -16.56 -46.70
C ALA A 337 64.09 -15.14 -47.26
N ARG A 338 63.48 -14.11 -46.68
CA ARG A 338 63.70 -12.70 -47.07
C ARG A 338 65.14 -12.23 -46.85
N LEU A 339 65.84 -12.80 -45.87
CA LEU A 339 67.25 -12.49 -45.57
C LEU A 339 68.24 -13.28 -46.45
N GLY A 340 67.75 -14.05 -47.44
CA GLY A 340 68.61 -14.82 -48.35
C GLY A 340 69.15 -16.12 -47.76
N HIS A 341 68.68 -16.55 -46.58
CA HIS A 341 69.14 -17.78 -45.93
C HIS A 341 68.20 -18.98 -46.18
N ALA A 342 67.53 -19.00 -47.34
CA ALA A 342 66.58 -20.06 -47.69
C ALA A 342 67.25 -21.43 -47.91
N GLU A 343 68.51 -21.43 -48.35
CA GLU A 343 69.29 -22.65 -48.66
C GLU A 343 70.25 -23.05 -47.52
N ASP A 344 70.18 -22.36 -46.37
CA ASP A 344 71.04 -22.69 -45.23
C ASP A 344 70.59 -24.01 -44.58
N ALA A 345 71.39 -25.05 -44.76
CA ALA A 345 71.10 -26.40 -44.31
C ALA A 345 70.93 -26.51 -42.78
N GLU A 346 71.62 -25.67 -42.00
CA GLU A 346 71.49 -25.69 -40.54
C GLU A 346 70.18 -25.03 -40.09
N LEU A 347 69.80 -23.90 -40.70
CA LEU A 347 68.48 -23.29 -40.45
C LEU A 347 67.34 -24.21 -40.85
N ALA A 348 67.46 -24.89 -42.00
CA ALA A 348 66.47 -25.88 -42.44
C ALA A 348 66.32 -27.01 -41.42
N ARG A 349 67.43 -27.55 -40.89
CA ARG A 349 67.40 -28.59 -39.86
C ARG A 349 66.72 -28.14 -38.57
N ILE A 350 67.04 -26.94 -38.08
CA ILE A 350 66.44 -26.40 -36.85
C ILE A 350 64.95 -26.10 -37.06
N TYR A 351 64.56 -25.60 -38.24
CA TYR A 351 63.16 -25.40 -38.62
C TYR A 351 62.39 -26.73 -38.62
N GLU A 352 62.90 -27.76 -39.30
CA GLU A 352 62.22 -29.07 -39.37
C GLU A 352 62.08 -29.70 -37.98
N GLN A 353 63.10 -29.57 -37.11
CA GLN A 353 63.02 -30.04 -35.73
C GLN A 353 61.91 -29.31 -34.93
N ALA A 354 61.79 -27.99 -35.07
CA ALA A 354 60.73 -27.23 -34.42
C ALA A 354 59.34 -27.55 -35.00
N ARG A 355 59.25 -27.75 -36.32
CA ARG A 355 58.03 -28.13 -37.05
C ARG A 355 57.55 -29.51 -36.62
N GLU A 356 58.42 -30.51 -36.57
CA GLU A 356 58.10 -31.86 -36.13
C GLU A 356 57.49 -31.85 -34.72
N LEU A 357 58.12 -31.14 -33.78
CA LEU A 357 57.62 -31.01 -32.41
C LEU A 357 56.24 -30.34 -32.33
N LEU A 358 55.97 -29.30 -33.14
CA LEU A 358 54.70 -28.55 -33.12
C LEU A 358 53.56 -29.25 -33.87
N TRP A 359 53.85 -30.05 -34.88
CA TRP A 359 52.84 -30.78 -35.66
C TRP A 359 52.57 -32.20 -35.17
N THR A 360 53.43 -32.75 -34.30
CA THR A 360 53.16 -34.01 -33.60
C THR A 360 52.02 -33.86 -32.57
N SER A 361 51.28 -34.94 -32.33
CA SER A 361 50.28 -35.05 -31.26
C SER A 361 50.57 -36.33 -30.45
N PRO A 362 50.88 -36.22 -29.14
CA PRO A 362 50.90 -35.01 -28.32
C PRO A 362 52.17 -34.13 -28.52
N CYS A 363 52.00 -32.80 -28.47
CA CYS A 363 53.06 -31.81 -28.65
C CYS A 363 53.73 -31.44 -27.31
N ASP A 364 55.06 -31.56 -27.23
CA ASP A 364 55.83 -31.07 -26.09
C ASP A 364 56.09 -29.57 -26.23
N LEU A 365 55.23 -28.77 -25.60
CA LEU A 365 55.30 -27.30 -25.65
C LEU A 365 56.62 -26.74 -25.12
N ARG A 366 57.24 -27.40 -24.14
CA ARG A 366 58.51 -26.94 -23.55
C ARG A 366 59.63 -27.12 -24.57
N LYS A 367 59.75 -28.32 -25.15
CA LYS A 367 60.74 -28.59 -26.21
C LYS A 367 60.50 -27.72 -27.44
N ALA A 368 59.26 -27.58 -27.89
CA ALA A 368 58.90 -26.76 -29.04
C ALA A 368 59.29 -25.27 -28.83
N THR A 369 59.08 -24.73 -27.63
CA THR A 369 59.47 -23.35 -27.29
C THR A 369 61.00 -23.16 -27.34
N VAL A 370 61.76 -24.12 -26.83
CA VAL A 370 63.24 -24.10 -26.88
C VAL A 370 63.74 -24.19 -28.33
N SER A 371 63.21 -25.11 -29.13
CA SER A 371 63.59 -25.27 -30.54
C SER A 371 63.27 -24.02 -31.37
N LEU A 372 62.09 -23.40 -31.18
CA LEU A 372 61.75 -22.14 -31.84
C LEU A 372 62.68 -20.99 -31.44
N SER A 373 63.05 -20.90 -30.16
CA SER A 373 63.98 -19.88 -29.67
C SER A 373 65.38 -20.06 -30.26
N GLY A 374 65.84 -21.30 -30.38
CA GLY A 374 67.08 -21.64 -31.07
C GLY A 374 67.05 -21.25 -32.56
N TYR A 375 65.93 -21.50 -33.24
CA TYR A 375 65.74 -21.07 -34.63
C TYR A 375 65.80 -19.54 -34.77
N GLN A 376 65.10 -18.81 -33.91
CA GLN A 376 65.11 -17.35 -33.89
C GLN A 376 66.53 -16.80 -33.67
N GLN A 377 67.28 -17.34 -32.70
CA GLN A 377 68.65 -16.93 -32.42
C GLN A 377 69.59 -17.21 -33.60
N ALA A 378 69.44 -18.37 -34.25
CA ALA A 378 70.22 -18.74 -35.43
C ALA A 378 69.98 -17.78 -36.61
N ILE A 379 68.74 -17.35 -36.85
CA ILE A 379 68.41 -16.32 -37.85
C ILE A 379 69.05 -14.97 -37.48
N MET A 380 68.94 -14.55 -36.22
CA MET A 380 69.48 -13.26 -35.77
C MET A 380 71.02 -13.21 -35.84
N SER A 381 71.70 -14.32 -35.54
CA SER A 381 73.15 -14.43 -35.65
C SER A 381 73.62 -14.22 -37.10
N ARG A 382 72.96 -14.88 -38.06
CA ARG A 382 73.27 -14.78 -39.49
C ARG A 382 72.97 -13.40 -40.07
N ALA A 383 71.86 -12.78 -39.65
CA ALA A 383 71.53 -11.41 -40.04
C ALA A 383 72.59 -10.39 -39.58
N LYS A 384 73.21 -10.59 -38.41
CA LYS A 384 74.32 -9.75 -37.91
C LYS A 384 75.65 -10.06 -38.60
N GLY A 385 75.88 -11.32 -38.98
CA GLY A 385 77.06 -11.74 -39.73
C GLY A 385 77.08 -11.22 -41.17
N ALA A 386 75.92 -11.01 -41.79
CA ALA A 386 75.78 -10.47 -43.14
C ALA A 386 75.87 -8.92 -43.23
N GLN A 387 75.87 -8.22 -42.10
CA GLN A 387 76.03 -6.74 -42.02
C GLN A 387 77.46 -6.30 -41.70
N ARG A 388 78.37 -7.24 -41.44
CA ARG A 388 79.82 -7.01 -41.35
C ARG A 388 80.47 -7.49 -42.63
#